data_AF-A0A5B7BS61-F1
#
_entry.id   AF-A0A5B7BS61-F1
#
_cell.length_a   1.000
_cell.length_b   1.000
_cell.length_c   1.000
_cell.angle_alpha   90.00
_cell.angle_beta   90.00
_cell.angle_gamma   90.00
#
_symmetry.space_group_name_H-M   'P 1'
#
loop_
_entity.id
_entity.type
_entity.pdbx_description
1 polymer ?
#
loop_
_entity_poly.entity_id
_entity_poly.type
_entity_poly.pdbx_seq_one_letter_code
_entity_poly.pdbx_strand_id
1 'polypeptide(L)'
;VFLQRCPDSWELLNQQGQNILHVAAESGKASVVRYILQMPESEMLINERDKDGNTPLHLATKGGHPRVVSILTWDKRVKLALPNNKGLMAMNVALNCREPIPSFKQRLTWIALGYASAPRA
;
A
#
# COMPACT_ATOMS: atom_id res chain seq x y z
N VAL A 1 -7.44 -18.48 10.52
CA VAL A 1 -8.35 -17.72 11.43
C VAL A 1 -9.11 -16.66 10.62
N PHE A 2 -10.37 -16.90 10.25
CA PHE A 2 -11.15 -16.13 9.24
C PHE A 2 -10.73 -16.33 7.77
N LEU A 3 -9.58 -15.81 7.31
CA LEU A 3 -9.20 -15.87 5.88
C LEU A 3 -9.00 -17.29 5.32
N GLN A 4 -8.56 -18.23 6.16
CA GLN A 4 -8.45 -19.66 5.80
C GLN A 4 -9.79 -20.41 5.86
N ARG A 5 -10.82 -19.82 6.48
CA ARG A 5 -12.15 -20.44 6.62
C ARG A 5 -13.13 -19.96 5.55
N CYS A 6 -12.84 -18.84 4.88
CA CYS A 6 -13.69 -18.25 3.86
C CYS A 6 -12.81 -17.82 2.67
N PRO A 7 -12.57 -18.69 1.68
CA PRO A 7 -11.72 -18.37 0.53
C PRO A 7 -12.27 -17.22 -0.32
N ASP A 8 -13.58 -16.96 -0.29
CA ASP A 8 -14.18 -15.86 -1.05
C ASP A 8 -13.94 -14.48 -0.39
N SER A 9 -13.45 -14.46 0.85
CA SER A 9 -13.23 -13.21 1.60
C SER A 9 -12.13 -12.31 1.00
N TRP A 10 -11.27 -12.86 0.16
CA TRP A 10 -10.19 -12.15 -0.53
C TRP A 10 -10.72 -11.22 -1.63
N GLU A 11 -11.87 -11.55 -2.23
CA GLU A 11 -12.49 -10.79 -3.32
C GLU A 11 -13.43 -9.69 -2.83
N LEU A 12 -13.70 -9.65 -1.52
CA LEU A 12 -14.62 -8.66 -0.95
C LEU A 12 -14.01 -7.26 -1.02
N LEU A 13 -14.79 -6.35 -1.59
CA LEU A 13 -14.48 -4.94 -1.67
C LEU A 13 -15.44 -4.13 -0.79
N ASN A 14 -14.91 -3.11 -0.12
CA ASN A 14 -15.76 -2.15 0.57
C ASN A 14 -16.38 -1.13 -0.41
N GLN A 15 -17.12 -0.14 0.11
CA GLN A 15 -17.77 0.90 -0.68
C GLN A 15 -16.78 1.78 -1.48
N GLN A 16 -15.50 1.77 -1.13
CA GLN A 16 -14.42 2.49 -1.82
C GLN A 16 -13.71 1.63 -2.87
N GLY A 17 -14.14 0.38 -3.06
CA GLY A 17 -13.45 -0.58 -3.94
C GLY A 17 -12.15 -1.11 -3.32
N GLN A 18 -11.98 -1.00 -2.01
CA GLN A 18 -10.78 -1.44 -1.31
C GLN A 18 -10.92 -2.90 -0.88
N ASN A 19 -9.94 -3.72 -1.24
CA ASN A 19 -9.78 -5.07 -0.71
C ASN A 19 -9.18 -5.05 0.71
N ILE A 20 -9.03 -6.23 1.32
CA ILE A 20 -8.47 -6.36 2.68
C ILE A 20 -7.05 -5.78 2.82
N LEU A 21 -6.23 -5.84 1.77
CA LEU A 21 -4.86 -5.33 1.79
C LEU A 21 -4.84 -3.79 1.76
N HIS A 22 -5.74 -3.15 1.01
CA HIS A 22 -5.93 -1.70 1.06
C HIS A 22 -6.27 -1.22 2.46
N VAL A 23 -7.27 -1.86 3.10
CA VAL A 23 -7.73 -1.50 4.45
C VAL A 23 -6.61 -1.69 5.49
N ALA A 24 -5.88 -2.81 5.41
CA ALA A 24 -4.75 -3.08 6.31
C ALA A 24 -3.60 -2.06 6.12
N ALA A 25 -3.36 -1.66 4.87
CA ALA A 25 -2.32 -0.70 4.51
C ALA A 25 -2.66 0.72 4.97
N GLU A 26 -3.89 1.18 4.73
CA GLU A 26 -4.41 2.47 5.19
C GLU A 26 -4.41 2.58 6.73
N SER A 27 -4.73 1.47 7.40
CA SER A 27 -4.75 1.38 8.87
C SER A 27 -3.36 1.24 9.51
N GLY A 28 -2.30 1.12 8.72
CA GLY A 28 -0.92 0.97 9.21
C GLY A 28 -0.64 -0.37 9.91
N LYS A 29 -1.45 -1.41 9.68
CA LYS A 29 -1.37 -2.70 10.41
C LYS A 29 -0.32 -3.63 9.80
N ALA A 30 0.96 -3.31 10.01
CA ALA A 30 2.10 -4.03 9.44
C ALA A 30 2.07 -5.56 9.65
N SER A 31 1.66 -6.05 10.84
CA SER A 31 1.57 -7.49 11.11
C SER A 31 0.51 -8.18 10.24
N VAL A 32 -0.62 -7.51 10.03
CA VAL A 32 -1.71 -8.00 9.18
C VAL A 32 -1.27 -7.99 7.72
N VAL A 33 -0.63 -6.92 7.26
CA VAL A 33 -0.06 -6.83 5.91
C VAL A 33 0.93 -7.98 5.64
N ARG A 34 1.85 -8.26 6.57
CA ARG A 34 2.77 -9.41 6.43
C ARG A 34 2.04 -10.74 6.33
N TYR A 35 1.01 -10.95 7.15
CA TYR A 35 0.24 -12.18 7.12
C TYR A 35 -0.50 -12.35 5.79
N ILE A 36 -1.12 -11.28 5.28
CA ILE A 36 -1.82 -11.28 3.98
C ILE A 36 -0.82 -11.61 2.86
N LEU A 37 0.34 -10.96 2.81
CA LEU A 37 1.35 -11.17 1.74
C LEU A 37 1.96 -12.59 1.70
N GLN A 38 1.88 -13.34 2.80
CA GLN A 38 2.33 -14.73 2.85
C GLN A 38 1.34 -15.71 2.20
N MET A 39 0.10 -15.28 1.96
CA MET A 39 -0.92 -16.13 1.34
C MET A 39 -0.82 -16.05 -0.19
N PRO A 40 -1.04 -17.15 -0.91
CA PRO A 40 -0.93 -17.18 -2.37
C PRO A 40 -1.93 -16.22 -3.06
N GLU A 41 -3.12 -16.05 -2.49
CA GLU A 41 -4.16 -15.14 -2.97
C GLU A 41 -3.74 -13.66 -2.90
N SER A 42 -2.65 -13.32 -2.21
CA SER A 42 -2.15 -11.94 -2.18
C SER A 42 -1.72 -11.40 -3.54
N GLU A 43 -1.35 -12.28 -4.48
CA GLU A 43 -0.86 -11.87 -5.81
C GLU A 43 -1.90 -11.06 -6.59
N MET A 44 -3.17 -11.47 -6.51
CA MET A 44 -4.27 -10.74 -7.13
C MET A 44 -4.63 -9.45 -6.38
N LEU A 45 -4.22 -9.25 -5.13
CA LEU A 45 -4.61 -8.09 -4.33
C LEU A 45 -3.58 -6.96 -4.31
N ILE A 46 -2.30 -7.30 -4.48
CA ILE A 46 -1.17 -6.42 -4.11
C ILE A 46 -1.05 -5.16 -4.97
N ASN A 47 -1.58 -5.19 -6.19
CA ASN A 47 -1.55 -4.08 -7.15
C ASN A 47 -2.95 -3.63 -7.60
N GLU A 48 -4.01 -4.20 -7.01
CA GLU A 48 -5.38 -3.79 -7.29
C GLU A 48 -5.58 -2.31 -6.99
N ARG A 49 -6.52 -1.70 -7.70
CA ARG A 49 -6.78 -0.26 -7.63
C ARG A 49 -8.17 -0.04 -7.08
N ASP A 50 -8.26 0.77 -6.02
CA ASP A 50 -9.53 1.23 -5.48
C ASP A 50 -10.24 2.20 -6.45
N LYS A 51 -11.41 2.74 -6.06
CA LYS A 51 -12.19 3.66 -6.90
C LYS A 51 -11.45 4.95 -7.28
N ASP A 52 -10.48 5.38 -6.46
CA ASP A 52 -9.62 6.53 -6.73
C ASP A 52 -8.34 6.14 -7.52
N GLY A 53 -8.25 4.87 -7.90
CA GLY A 53 -7.11 4.31 -8.60
C GLY A 53 -5.90 4.04 -7.70
N ASN A 54 -6.05 4.17 -6.37
CA ASN A 54 -4.96 3.95 -5.42
C ASN A 54 -4.75 2.45 -5.23
N THR A 55 -3.48 2.05 -5.14
CA THR A 55 -3.09 0.71 -4.69
C THR A 55 -2.90 0.68 -3.17
N PRO A 56 -2.74 -0.49 -2.53
CA PRO A 56 -2.46 -0.55 -1.09
C PRO A 56 -1.20 0.26 -0.70
N LEU A 57 -0.21 0.33 -1.60
CA LEU A 57 0.99 1.15 -1.39
C LEU A 57 0.68 2.66 -1.37
N HIS A 58 -0.24 3.14 -2.21
CA HIS A 58 -0.67 4.54 -2.17
C HIS A 58 -1.30 4.88 -0.83
N LEU A 59 -2.19 4.03 -0.31
CA LEU A 59 -2.85 4.25 0.96
C LEU A 59 -1.88 4.19 2.15
N ALA A 60 -0.92 3.26 2.14
CA ALA A 60 0.15 3.21 3.15
C ALA A 60 1.00 4.49 3.16
N THR A 61 1.32 5.03 1.98
CA THR A 61 2.09 6.27 1.86
C THR A 61 1.29 7.49 2.28
N LYS A 62 0.03 7.60 1.84
CA LYS A 62 -0.91 8.65 2.24
C LYS A 62 -1.11 8.67 3.75
N GLY A 63 -1.24 7.49 4.38
CA GLY A 63 -1.37 7.33 5.82
C GLY A 63 -0.08 7.55 6.62
N GLY A 64 1.07 7.71 5.96
CA GLY A 64 2.35 7.92 6.62
C GLY A 64 2.83 6.69 7.42
N HIS A 65 2.65 5.49 6.86
CA HIS A 65 2.96 4.21 7.54
C HIS A 65 4.27 3.60 7.03
N PRO A 66 5.45 4.03 7.52
CA PRO A 66 6.74 3.65 6.94
C PRO A 66 7.01 2.15 7.01
N ARG A 67 6.52 1.48 8.08
CA ARG A 67 6.72 0.04 8.23
C ARG A 67 5.92 -0.75 7.19
N VAL A 68 4.68 -0.35 6.91
CA VAL A 68 3.86 -0.98 5.87
C VAL A 68 4.46 -0.72 4.49
N VAL A 69 4.87 0.51 4.22
CA VAL A 69 5.54 0.88 2.97
C VAL A 69 6.78 0.03 2.77
N SER A 70 7.63 -0.11 3.79
CA SER A 70 8.81 -0.98 3.73
C SER A 70 8.46 -2.44 3.46
N ILE A 71 7.38 -2.97 4.03
CA ILE A 71 6.96 -4.35 3.78
C ILE A 71 6.53 -4.52 2.32
N LEU A 72 5.70 -3.61 1.82
CA LEU A 72 5.20 -3.66 0.44
C LEU A 72 6.34 -3.44 -0.58
N THR A 73 7.22 -2.46 -0.38
CA THR A 73 8.31 -2.17 -1.33
C THR A 73 9.40 -3.24 -1.38
N TRP A 74 9.50 -4.08 -0.35
CA TRP A 74 10.40 -5.24 -0.35
C TRP A 74 9.83 -6.43 -1.11
N ASP A 75 8.52 -6.49 -1.32
CA ASP A 75 7.88 -7.53 -2.11
C ASP A 75 8.05 -7.22 -3.61
N LYS A 76 8.71 -8.13 -4.34
CA LYS A 76 9.03 -7.96 -5.76
C LYS A 76 7.80 -7.87 -6.67
N ARG A 77 6.65 -8.34 -6.19
CA ARG A 77 5.38 -8.30 -6.94
C ARG A 77 4.76 -6.90 -6.97
N VAL A 78 5.19 -6.00 -6.09
CA VAL A 78 4.64 -4.64 -6.01
C VAL A 78 5.12 -3.77 -7.16
N LYS A 79 4.17 -3.18 -7.88
CA LYS A 79 4.43 -2.20 -8.93
C LYS A 79 4.48 -0.79 -8.33
N LEU A 80 5.69 -0.28 -8.13
CA LEU A 80 5.93 1.04 -7.51
C LEU A 80 5.52 2.22 -8.39
N ALA A 81 5.56 2.05 -9.71
CA ALA A 81 5.34 3.10 -10.69
C ALA A 81 3.88 3.22 -11.19
N LEU A 82 2.93 2.52 -10.55
CA LEU A 82 1.52 2.64 -10.93
C LEU A 82 0.97 4.01 -10.51
N PRO A 83 0.38 4.80 -11.42
CA PRO A 83 -0.31 6.03 -11.07
C PRO A 83 -1.75 5.76 -10.63
N ASN A 84 -2.25 6.55 -9.67
CA ASN A 84 -3.67 6.61 -9.34
C ASN A 84 -4.46 7.48 -10.34
N ASN A 85 -5.76 7.67 -10.12
CA ASN A 85 -6.61 8.46 -11.04
C ASN A 85 -6.22 9.95 -11.12
N LYS A 86 -5.37 10.43 -10.21
CA LYS A 86 -4.80 11.78 -10.24
C LYS A 86 -3.45 11.83 -10.96
N GLY A 87 -3.01 10.74 -11.58
CA GLY A 87 -1.69 10.62 -12.20
C GLY A 87 -0.53 10.52 -11.21
N LEU A 88 -0.82 10.35 -9.91
CA LEU A 88 0.20 10.32 -8.87
C LEU A 88 0.62 8.88 -8.60
N MET A 89 1.92 8.62 -8.63
CA MET A 89 2.48 7.39 -8.07
C MET A 89 2.42 7.41 -6.55
N ALA A 90 2.54 6.25 -5.91
CA ALA A 90 2.51 6.13 -4.46
C ALA A 90 3.55 7.04 -3.77
N MET A 91 4.73 7.22 -4.36
CA MET A 91 5.76 8.14 -3.84
C MET A 91 5.32 9.61 -3.85
N ASN A 92 4.51 10.01 -4.84
CA ASN A 92 4.10 11.41 -5.06
C ASN A 92 2.75 11.72 -4.40
N VAL A 93 2.02 10.70 -3.92
CA VAL A 93 0.69 10.88 -3.32
C VAL A 93 0.74 11.78 -2.06
N ALA A 94 1.87 11.79 -1.36
CA ALA A 94 2.06 12.56 -0.14
C ALA A 94 2.40 14.04 -0.40
N LEU A 95 2.88 14.40 -1.59
CA LEU A 95 3.15 15.79 -1.97
C LEU A 95 1.87 16.63 -2.15
N ASN A 96 0.74 15.95 -2.37
CA ASN A 96 -0.58 16.58 -2.47
C ASN A 96 -1.34 16.65 -1.14
N CYS A 97 -0.81 16.05 -0.07
CA CYS A 97 -1.31 16.32 1.27
C CYS A 97 -0.73 17.68 1.68
N ARG A 98 -1.55 18.74 1.68
CA ARG A 98 -1.21 20.15 1.97
C ARG A 98 -0.73 20.39 3.41
N GLU A 99 0.25 19.62 3.88
CA GLU A 99 0.92 19.82 5.15
C GLU A 99 2.12 20.74 4.91
N PRO A 100 2.19 21.94 5.52
CA PRO A 100 3.32 22.85 5.35
C PRO A 100 4.63 22.25 5.91
N ILE A 101 4.54 21.28 6.82
CA ILE A 101 5.68 20.57 7.39
C ILE A 101 5.31 19.08 7.52
N PRO A 102 5.92 18.17 6.74
CA PRO A 102 5.64 16.75 6.87
C PRO A 102 6.15 16.22 8.22
N SER A 103 5.31 15.41 8.88
CA SER A 103 5.62 14.73 10.13
C SER A 103 6.84 13.80 9.99
N PHE A 104 7.50 13.48 11.10
CA PHE A 104 8.65 12.57 11.11
C PHE A 104 8.33 11.22 10.45
N LYS A 105 7.12 10.69 10.68
CA LYS A 105 6.67 9.43 10.05
C LYS A 105 6.54 9.56 8.53
N GLN A 106 5.97 10.65 8.03
CA GLN A 106 5.86 10.91 6.58
C GLN A 106 7.24 11.03 5.94
N ARG A 107 8.17 11.74 6.58
CA ARG A 107 9.57 11.86 6.10
C ARG A 107 10.25 10.48 5.99
N LEU A 108 10.11 9.63 7.01
CA LEU A 108 10.63 8.26 6.96
C LEU A 108 9.99 7.43 5.85
N THR A 109 8.68 7.57 5.64
CA THR A 109 7.96 6.88 4.57
C THR A 109 8.50 7.27 3.19
N TRP A 110 8.77 8.56 2.96
CA TRP A 110 9.32 9.04 1.69
C TRP A 110 10.74 8.56 1.45
N ILE A 111 11.59 8.56 2.49
CA ILE A 111 12.94 8.01 2.43
C ILE A 111 12.87 6.52 2.03
N ALA A 112 12.00 5.74 2.67
CA ALA A 112 11.83 4.31 2.37
C ALA A 112 11.41 4.05 0.90
N LEU A 113 10.55 4.91 0.33
CA LEU A 113 10.15 4.83 -1.09
C LEU A 113 11.27 5.25 -2.05
N GLY A 114 12.07 6.26 -1.67
CA GLY A 114 13.24 6.70 -2.44
C GLY A 114 14.24 5.55 -2.60
N TYR A 115 14.56 4.85 -1.51
CA TYR A 115 15.42 3.67 -1.57
C TYR A 115 14.84 2.52 -2.41
N ALA A 116 13.51 2.35 -2.40
CA ALA A 116 12.87 1.30 -3.19
C ALA A 116 12.89 1.56 -4.70
N SER A 117 12.96 2.82 -5.11
CA SER A 117 12.88 3.24 -6.52
C SER A 117 14.26 3.41 -7.18
N ALA A 118 15.35 3.42 -6.40
CA ALA A 118 16.70 3.41 -6.94
C ALA A 118 16.99 2.07 -7.63
N PRO A 119 17.68 2.06 -8.79
CA PRO A 119 18.08 0.82 -9.43
C PRO A 119 18.97 0.04 -8.45
N ARG A 120 18.52 -1.17 -8.08
CA ARG A 120 19.33 -2.10 -7.29
C ARG A 120 20.44 -2.58 -8.23
N ALA A 121 21.66 -2.10 -7.98
CA ALA A 121 22.87 -2.55 -8.68
C ALA A 121 23.16 -4.02 -8.41
#